data_AF-A0A939FGT0-F1
#
_entry.id   AF-A0A939FGT0-F1
#
_cell.length_a   1.000
_cell.length_b   1.000
_cell.length_c   1.000
_cell.angle_alpha   90.00
_cell.angle_beta   90.00
_cell.angle_gamma   90.00
#
_symmetry.space_group_name_H-M   'P 1'
#
loop_
_entity.id
_entity.type
_entity.pdbx_description
1 polymer ?
#
loop_
_entity_poly.entity_id
_entity_poly.type
_entity_poly.pdbx_seq_one_letter_code
_entity_poly.pdbx_strand_id
1 'polypeptide(L)'
;RPRVAGVSAFGFTGTNTHVVLSEPPAPPPQPVTPSTRAYALAVSAAAPAALTQAVEKITVRLEGAADEDLASLCHTLGVRRSHLEHRLVTVGTTRTEILQQLRAVTAQPTADALSTPARATNGAGIATGTARAGEPTRFAAVFGESVAD
;
A
#
# COMPACT_ATOMS: atom_id res chain seq x y z
N ARG A 1 21.25 8.52 25.00
CA ARG A 1 22.41 8.11 24.18
C ARG A 1 21.89 7.14 23.12
N PRO A 2 22.29 7.25 21.84
CA PRO A 2 21.78 6.37 20.78
C PRO A 2 22.22 4.93 21.02
N ARG A 3 21.40 3.96 20.62
CA ARG A 3 21.80 2.54 20.61
C ARG A 3 22.91 2.34 19.59
N VAL A 4 23.94 1.56 19.95
CA VAL A 4 25.07 1.25 19.06
C VAL A 4 25.28 -0.26 19.04
N ALA A 5 25.51 -0.82 17.87
CA ALA A 5 25.76 -2.25 17.67
C ALA A 5 26.96 -2.46 16.72
N GLY A 6 27.82 -3.43 17.06
CA GLY A 6 28.87 -3.90 16.17
C GLY A 6 28.42 -5.16 15.42
N VAL A 7 28.68 -5.22 14.12
CA VAL A 7 28.45 -6.39 13.27
C VAL A 7 29.80 -6.84 12.74
N SER A 8 30.22 -8.04 13.13
CA SER A 8 31.47 -8.66 12.66
C SER A 8 31.17 -9.82 11.70
N ALA A 9 31.97 -9.96 10.66
CA ALA A 9 31.99 -11.11 9.78
C ALA A 9 33.43 -11.62 9.62
N PHE A 10 33.63 -12.93 9.77
CA PHE A 10 34.94 -13.59 9.68
C PHE A 10 34.86 -14.67 8.60
N GLY A 11 35.61 -14.48 7.52
CA GLY A 11 35.64 -15.40 6.38
C GLY A 11 36.58 -16.57 6.65
N PHE A 12 36.22 -17.75 6.12
CA PHE A 12 37.01 -18.99 6.24
C PHE A 12 38.45 -18.84 5.72
N THR A 13 38.67 -17.99 4.71
CA THR A 13 40.00 -17.69 4.13
C THR A 13 40.79 -16.63 4.89
N GLY A 14 40.28 -16.13 6.03
CA GLY A 14 40.93 -15.13 6.87
C GLY A 14 40.57 -13.67 6.58
N THR A 15 39.63 -13.41 5.67
CA THR A 15 39.13 -12.03 5.44
C THR A 15 38.12 -11.64 6.51
N ASN A 16 38.38 -10.55 7.23
CA ASN A 16 37.54 -10.09 8.33
C ASN A 16 36.99 -8.68 8.04
N THR A 17 35.71 -8.48 8.35
CA THR A 17 35.03 -7.19 8.20
C THR A 17 34.26 -6.85 9.47
N HIS A 18 34.26 -5.59 9.87
CA HIS A 18 33.49 -5.09 11.01
C HIS A 18 32.79 -3.77 10.66
N VAL A 19 31.53 -3.63 11.06
CA VAL A 19 30.74 -2.40 10.90
C VAL A 19 30.13 -2.01 12.24
N VAL A 20 30.19 -0.72 12.55
CA VAL A 20 29.50 -0.15 13.71
C VAL A 20 28.26 0.59 13.21
N LEU A 21 27.09 0.19 13.72
CA LEU A 21 25.80 0.79 13.43
C LEU A 21 25.34 1.60 14.63
N SER A 22 24.84 2.82 14.40
CA SER A 22 24.16 3.63 15.42
C SER A 22 22.69 3.82 15.05
N GLU A 23 21.84 3.91 16.07
CA GLU A 23 20.46 4.32 15.94
C GLU A 23 20.35 5.65 15.14
N PRO A 24 19.44 5.75 14.16
CA PRO A 24 19.24 7.00 13.44
C PRO A 24 18.72 8.08 14.40
N PRO A 25 19.01 9.37 14.12
CA PRO A 25 18.39 10.46 14.87
C PRO A 25 16.86 10.38 14.74
N ALA A 26 16.15 10.80 15.79
CA ALA A 26 14.69 10.88 15.75
C ALA A 26 14.27 11.78 14.56
N PRO A 27 13.33 11.33 13.72
CA PRO A 27 12.84 12.16 12.63
C PRO A 27 12.20 13.43 13.21
N PRO A 28 12.31 14.58 12.52
CA PRO A 28 11.61 15.78 12.94
C PRO A 28 10.10 15.51 12.94
N PRO A 29 9.34 16.12 13.88
CA PRO A 29 7.89 15.99 13.88
C PRO A 29 7.35 16.46 12.53
N GLN A 30 6.59 15.60 11.87
CA GLN A 30 5.93 15.93 10.61
C GLN A 30 4.56 16.50 10.91
N PRO A 31 4.18 17.68 10.37
CA PRO A 31 2.85 18.20 10.55
C PRO A 31 1.86 17.28 9.83
N VAL A 32 1.02 16.59 10.61
CA VAL A 32 -0.15 15.90 10.10
C VAL A 32 -1.20 16.93 9.73
N THR A 33 -1.26 17.24 8.43
CA THR A 33 -2.32 18.07 7.89
C THR A 33 -3.49 17.15 7.57
N PRO A 34 -4.65 17.30 8.22
CA PRO A 34 -5.84 16.56 7.85
C PRO A 34 -6.13 16.81 6.37
N SER A 35 -5.99 15.78 5.55
CA SER A 35 -6.30 15.83 4.13
C SER A 35 -7.78 15.52 3.96
N THR A 36 -8.53 16.43 3.35
CA THR A 36 -9.88 16.13 2.81
C THR A 36 -9.82 15.30 1.53
N ARG A 37 -8.61 15.04 1.01
CA ARG A 37 -8.38 14.28 -0.21
C ARG A 37 -8.49 12.79 0.05
N ALA A 38 -9.14 12.08 -0.88
CA ALA A 38 -9.18 10.63 -0.88
C ALA A 38 -7.78 10.02 -1.05
N TYR A 39 -7.54 8.92 -0.36
CA TYR A 39 -6.37 8.07 -0.47
C TYR A 39 -6.62 6.97 -1.50
N ALA A 40 -5.60 6.63 -2.28
CA ALA A 40 -5.59 5.48 -3.17
C ALA A 40 -4.52 4.49 -2.72
N LEU A 41 -4.93 3.33 -2.23
CA LEU A 41 -4.06 2.26 -1.76
C LEU A 41 -3.95 1.20 -2.86
N ALA A 42 -2.82 1.20 -3.57
CA ALA A 42 -2.55 0.28 -4.68
C ALA A 42 -1.78 -0.95 -4.22
N VAL A 43 -2.28 -2.15 -4.52
CA VAL A 43 -1.64 -3.43 -4.26
C VAL A 43 -1.50 -4.17 -5.58
N SER A 44 -0.34 -4.78 -5.82
CA SER A 44 -0.14 -5.63 -6.99
C SER A 44 0.68 -6.88 -6.70
N ALA A 45 0.48 -7.92 -7.50
CA ALA A 45 1.22 -9.17 -7.41
C ALA A 45 1.34 -9.85 -8.78
N ALA A 46 2.28 -10.79 -8.90
CA ALA A 46 2.49 -11.58 -10.13
C ALA A 46 1.50 -12.75 -10.30
N ALA A 47 0.71 -13.08 -9.27
CA ALA A 47 -0.30 -14.13 -9.32
C ALA A 47 -1.53 -13.76 -8.46
N PRO A 48 -2.74 -14.27 -8.76
CA PRO A 48 -3.95 -13.95 -7.99
C PRO A 48 -3.83 -14.33 -6.52
N ALA A 49 -3.33 -15.52 -6.20
CA ALA A 49 -3.14 -15.95 -4.81
C ALA A 49 -2.13 -15.08 -4.05
N ALA A 50 -1.09 -14.59 -4.74
CA ALA A 50 -0.12 -13.67 -4.16
C ALA A 50 -0.72 -12.29 -3.91
N LEU A 51 -1.69 -11.85 -4.74
CA LEU A 51 -2.45 -10.62 -4.50
C LEU A 51 -3.29 -10.75 -3.23
N THR A 52 -4.01 -11.86 -3.05
CA THR A 52 -4.79 -12.11 -1.83
C THR A 52 -3.91 -12.07 -0.58
N GLN A 53 -2.76 -12.75 -0.58
CA GLN A 53 -1.83 -12.72 0.54
C GLN A 53 -1.25 -11.31 0.81
N ALA A 54 -1.01 -10.52 -0.24
CA ALA A 54 -0.54 -9.15 -0.10
C ALA A 54 -1.62 -8.27 0.55
N VAL A 55 -2.89 -8.42 0.13
CA VAL A 55 -4.05 -7.72 0.70
C VAL A 55 -4.23 -8.09 2.17
N GLU A 56 -4.13 -9.37 2.53
CA GLU A 56 -4.19 -9.81 3.94
C GLU A 56 -3.10 -9.17 4.79
N LYS A 57 -1.84 -9.21 4.34
CA LYS A 57 -0.71 -8.60 5.06
C LYS A 57 -0.89 -7.09 5.25
N ILE A 58 -1.39 -6.40 4.22
CA ILE A 58 -1.66 -4.96 4.29
C ILE A 58 -2.83 -4.67 5.23
N THR A 59 -3.87 -5.51 5.22
CA THR A 59 -5.01 -5.39 6.15
C THR A 59 -4.53 -5.47 7.60
N VAL A 60 -3.75 -6.51 7.94
CA VAL A 60 -3.17 -6.67 9.29
C VAL A 60 -2.28 -5.48 9.66
N ARG A 61 -1.47 -4.96 8.71
CA ARG A 61 -0.63 -3.79 8.96
C ARG A 61 -1.45 -2.54 9.27
N LEU A 62 -2.56 -2.33 8.56
CA LEU A 62 -3.46 -1.20 8.73
C LEU A 62 -4.28 -1.26 10.02
N GLU A 63 -4.62 -2.46 10.50
CA GLU A 63 -5.34 -2.64 11.77
C GLU A 63 -4.55 -2.11 12.98
N GLY A 64 -3.22 -2.22 12.94
CA GLY A 64 -2.32 -1.71 13.97
C GLY A 64 -1.67 -0.35 13.66
N ALA A 65 -2.08 0.33 12.59
CA ALA A 65 -1.49 1.60 12.17
C ALA A 65 -2.27 2.81 12.69
N ALA A 66 -1.57 3.92 12.94
CA ALA A 66 -2.22 5.21 13.17
C ALA A 66 -2.81 5.75 11.85
N ASP A 67 -3.82 6.64 11.93
CA ASP A 67 -4.38 7.28 10.72
C ASP A 67 -3.33 8.09 9.95
N GLU A 68 -2.33 8.62 10.67
CA GLU A 68 -1.20 9.37 10.15
C GLU A 68 -0.31 8.52 9.21
N ASP A 69 -0.28 7.20 9.42
CA ASP A 69 0.51 6.26 8.61
C ASP A 69 -0.14 5.95 7.25
N LEU A 70 -1.45 6.22 7.10
CA LEU A 70 -2.21 5.85 5.91
C LEU A 70 -1.68 6.55 4.65
N ALA A 71 -1.39 7.85 4.75
CA ALA A 71 -0.84 8.65 3.66
C ALA A 71 0.52 8.10 3.22
N SER A 72 1.40 7.84 4.18
CA SER A 72 2.74 7.27 3.95
C SER A 72 2.68 5.88 3.34
N LEU A 73 1.72 5.05 3.77
CA LEU A 73 1.49 3.73 3.20
C LEU A 73 1.02 3.81 1.75
N CYS A 74 -0.01 4.62 1.47
CA CYS A 74 -0.53 4.80 0.11
C CYS A 74 0.54 5.35 -0.83
N HIS A 75 1.32 6.34 -0.36
CA HIS A 75 2.45 6.87 -1.13
C HIS A 75 3.51 5.79 -1.41
N THR A 76 3.92 5.04 -0.39
CA THR A 76 4.92 3.97 -0.57
C THR A 76 4.46 2.92 -1.57
N LEU A 77 3.20 2.48 -1.45
CA LEU A 77 2.62 1.50 -2.36
C LEU A 77 2.42 2.05 -3.78
N GLY A 78 2.06 3.34 -3.90
CA GLY A 78 1.82 4.00 -5.17
C GLY A 78 3.09 4.27 -5.98
N VAL A 79 4.18 4.73 -5.34
CA VAL A 79 5.38 5.22 -6.06
C VAL A 79 6.70 4.54 -5.71
N ARG A 80 6.77 3.74 -4.64
CA ARG A 80 8.01 3.05 -4.22
C ARG A 80 8.00 1.54 -4.48
N ARG A 81 6.93 1.01 -5.09
CA ARG A 81 6.79 -0.40 -5.43
C ARG A 81 6.62 -0.58 -6.94
N SER A 82 7.09 -1.72 -7.44
CA SER A 82 6.81 -2.14 -8.81
C SER A 82 5.35 -2.58 -8.93
N HIS A 83 4.69 -2.23 -10.04
CA HIS A 83 3.29 -2.54 -10.29
C HIS A 83 3.16 -3.73 -11.23
N LEU A 84 2.78 -4.89 -10.69
CA LEU A 84 2.71 -6.18 -11.37
C LEU A 84 1.34 -6.43 -12.04
N GLU A 85 1.15 -7.59 -12.64
CA GLU A 85 -0.03 -7.92 -13.47
C GLU A 85 -1.35 -7.89 -12.69
N HIS A 86 -1.47 -8.57 -11.55
CA HIS A 86 -2.72 -8.59 -10.79
C HIS A 86 -2.76 -7.41 -9.84
N ARG A 87 -3.76 -6.52 -9.96
CA ARG A 87 -3.83 -5.28 -9.19
C ARG A 87 -5.18 -5.07 -8.50
N LEU A 88 -5.11 -4.42 -7.36
CA LEU A 88 -6.23 -3.96 -6.56
C LEU A 88 -5.91 -2.56 -6.06
N VAL A 89 -6.88 -1.66 -6.17
CA VAL A 89 -6.80 -0.29 -5.69
C VAL A 89 -8.05 -0.02 -4.87
N THR A 90 -7.88 0.29 -3.59
CA THR A 90 -8.96 0.82 -2.76
C THR A 90 -8.83 2.33 -2.67
N VAL A 91 -9.97 3.01 -2.71
CA VAL A 91 -10.07 4.46 -2.58
C VAL A 91 -10.98 4.77 -1.41
N GLY A 92 -10.53 5.65 -0.52
CA GLY A 92 -11.30 6.06 0.65
C GLY A 92 -10.71 7.28 1.32
N THR A 93 -11.50 7.94 2.15
CA THR A 93 -11.05 9.13 2.91
C THR A 93 -10.56 8.76 4.30
N THR A 94 -10.95 7.59 4.80
CA THR A 94 -10.59 7.11 6.14
C THR A 94 -9.94 5.72 6.12
N ARG A 95 -9.14 5.43 7.14
CA ARG A 95 -8.55 4.10 7.37
C ARG A 95 -9.62 3.02 7.48
N THR A 96 -10.72 3.32 8.16
CA THR A 96 -11.84 2.41 8.38
C THR A 96 -12.50 2.01 7.07
N GLU A 97 -12.77 2.97 6.18
CA GLU A 97 -13.33 2.69 4.84
C GLU A 97 -12.43 1.75 4.05
N ILE A 98 -11.13 2.04 4.01
CA ILE A 98 -10.15 1.21 3.30
C ILE A 98 -10.07 -0.20 3.90
N LEU A 99 -10.08 -0.33 5.23
CA LEU A 99 -10.07 -1.64 5.90
C LEU A 99 -11.33 -2.45 5.59
N GLN A 100 -12.52 -1.83 5.60
CA GLN A 100 -13.76 -2.49 5.22
C GLN A 100 -13.71 -3.01 3.78
N GLN A 101 -13.18 -2.18 2.88
CA GLN A 101 -13.00 -2.54 1.47
C GLN A 101 -12.03 -3.72 1.30
N LEU A 102 -10.87 -3.69 1.95
CA LEU A 102 -9.90 -4.79 1.88
C LEU A 102 -10.49 -6.11 2.42
N ARG A 103 -11.18 -6.06 3.57
CA ARG A 103 -11.83 -7.25 4.16
C ARG A 103 -12.90 -7.84 3.25
N ALA A 104 -13.68 -7.00 2.57
CA ALA A 104 -14.70 -7.46 1.63
C ALA A 104 -14.08 -8.27 0.48
N VAL A 105 -12.93 -7.81 -0.04
CA VAL A 105 -12.20 -8.52 -1.10
C VAL A 105 -11.65 -9.87 -0.61
N THR A 106 -11.13 -9.93 0.62
CA THR A 106 -10.61 -11.18 1.18
C THR A 106 -11.73 -12.19 1.49
N ALA A 107 -12.91 -11.71 1.91
CA ALA A 107 -14.05 -12.56 2.25
C ALA A 107 -14.75 -13.17 1.02
N GLN A 108 -14.78 -12.45 -0.10
CA GLN A 108 -15.27 -12.94 -1.39
C GLN A 108 -14.24 -12.64 -2.48
N PRO A 109 -13.26 -13.53 -2.69
CA PRO A 109 -12.33 -13.44 -3.81
C PRO A 109 -13.06 -13.86 -5.10
N THR A 110 -14.11 -13.16 -5.49
CA THR A 110 -14.82 -13.45 -6.74
C THR A 110 -14.05 -12.84 -7.91
N ALA A 111 -13.75 -13.68 -8.91
CA ALA A 111 -13.11 -13.27 -10.15
C ALA A 111 -13.92 -12.19 -10.91
N ASP A 112 -15.23 -12.08 -10.67
CA ASP A 112 -16.14 -11.10 -11.28
C ASP A 112 -16.23 -9.76 -10.54
N ALA A 113 -15.80 -9.67 -9.28
CA ALA A 113 -15.63 -8.38 -8.62
C ALA A 113 -14.39 -7.63 -9.15
N LEU A 114 -13.60 -8.26 -10.05
CA LEU A 114 -12.30 -7.81 -10.54
C LEU A 114 -12.33 -6.94 -11.82
N SER A 115 -13.51 -6.51 -12.26
CA SER A 115 -13.66 -5.76 -13.52
C SER A 115 -14.68 -4.61 -13.47
N THR A 116 -15.24 -4.30 -12.30
CA THR A 116 -16.18 -3.18 -12.18
C THR A 116 -15.37 -1.91 -11.91
N PRO A 117 -15.40 -0.89 -12.78
CA PRO A 117 -14.94 0.44 -12.38
C PRO A 117 -15.78 0.86 -11.19
N ALA A 118 -15.17 0.95 -10.00
CA ALA A 118 -15.87 1.50 -8.85
C ALA A 118 -16.22 2.96 -9.13
N ARG A 119 -17.45 3.18 -9.57
CA ARG A 119 -18.07 4.50 -9.58
C ARG A 119 -18.46 4.82 -8.14
N ALA A 120 -17.48 5.32 -7.40
CA ALA A 120 -17.67 5.84 -6.06
C ALA A 120 -18.59 7.07 -6.12
N THR A 121 -19.84 6.96 -5.69
CA THR A 121 -20.79 8.09 -5.63
C THR A 121 -20.41 9.13 -4.57
N ASN A 122 -19.50 8.78 -3.66
CA ASN A 122 -18.97 9.63 -2.59
C ASN A 122 -17.42 9.71 -2.59
N GLY A 123 -16.76 9.28 -3.67
CA GLY A 123 -15.29 9.23 -3.76
C GLY A 123 -14.61 8.04 -3.08
N ALA A 124 -15.34 7.13 -2.40
CA ALA A 124 -14.84 5.86 -1.89
C ALA A 124 -15.24 4.64 -2.76
N GLY A 125 -14.31 3.75 -3.08
CA GLY A 125 -14.60 2.55 -3.88
C GLY A 125 -13.39 1.65 -4.15
N ILE A 126 -13.66 0.43 -4.62
CA ILE A 126 -12.62 -0.57 -4.92
C ILE A 126 -12.54 -0.80 -6.42
N ALA A 127 -11.41 -0.51 -7.02
CA ALA A 127 -11.11 -0.92 -8.39
C ALA A 127 -10.12 -2.08 -8.36
N THR A 128 -10.37 -3.07 -9.19
CA THR A 128 -9.58 -4.30 -9.30
C THR A 128 -9.40 -4.58 -10.78
N GLY A 129 -8.32 -5.26 -11.16
CA GLY A 129 -8.10 -5.58 -12.56
C GLY A 129 -6.78 -6.31 -12.79
N THR A 130 -6.66 -6.90 -13.98
CA THR A 130 -5.44 -7.53 -14.44
C THR A 130 -4.81 -6.70 -15.54
N ALA A 131 -3.49 -6.57 -15.47
CA ALA A 131 -2.68 -5.85 -16.41
C ALA A 131 -1.91 -6.82 -17.30
N ARG A 132 -2.36 -7.00 -18.56
CA ARG A 132 -1.69 -7.91 -19.49
C ARG A 132 -0.22 -7.54 -19.65
N ALA A 133 0.66 -8.53 -19.56
CA ALA A 133 2.09 -8.32 -19.77
C ALA A 133 2.36 -7.63 -21.12
N GLY A 134 3.01 -6.47 -21.09
CA GLY A 134 3.33 -5.67 -22.27
C GLY A 134 2.32 -4.58 -22.64
N GLU A 135 1.13 -4.56 -22.03
CA GLU A 135 0.16 -3.47 -22.20
C GLU A 135 0.12 -2.59 -20.94
N PRO A 136 0.29 -1.25 -21.05
CA PRO A 136 0.21 -0.37 -19.90
C PRO A 136 -1.25 -0.29 -19.41
N THR A 137 -1.60 -1.10 -18.43
CA THR A 137 -2.89 -0.97 -17.75
C THR A 137 -2.80 0.21 -16.81
N ARG A 138 -3.38 1.32 -17.25
CA ARG A 138 -3.53 2.53 -16.47
C ARG A 138 -4.78 2.36 -15.61
N PHE A 139 -4.60 2.17 -14.31
CA PHE A 139 -5.68 2.46 -13.37
C PHE A 139 -5.80 3.98 -13.31
N ALA A 140 -6.87 4.52 -13.89
CA ALA A 140 -7.22 5.92 -13.77
C ALA A 140 -8.28 6.05 -12.69
N ALA A 141 -7.90 6.65 -11.55
CA ALA A 141 -8.87 7.18 -10.60
C ALA A 141 -9.15 8.63 -10.99
N VAL A 142 -10.35 8.92 -11.48
CA VAL A 142 -10.78 10.30 -11.73
C VAL A 142 -11.46 10.80 -10.45
N PHE A 143 -10.77 11.66 -9.72
CA PHE A 143 -11.35 12.40 -8.61
C PHE A 143 -12.08 13.61 -9.18
N GLY A 144 -13.39 13.48 -9.42
CA GLY A 144 -14.26 14.60 -9.78
C GLY A 144 -14.95 15.16 -8.55
N GLU A 145 -15.13 16.49 -8.49
CA GLU A 145 -16.22 17.04 -7.68
C GLU A 145 -17.52 16.54 -8.31
N SER A 146 -18.39 15.92 -7.50
CA SER A 146 -19.77 15.67 -7.92
C SER A 146 -20.43 17.02 -8.11
N VAL A 147 -20.46 17.54 -9.34
CA VAL A 147 -21.36 18.63 -9.69
C VAL A 147 -22.76 18.05 -9.61
N ALA A 148 -23.47 18.37 -8.54
CA ALA A 148 -24.89 18.12 -8.44
C ALA A 148 -25.60 19.09 -9.40
N ASP A 149 -26.27 18.53 -10.41
CA ASP A 149 -27.39 19.19 -11.09
C ASP A 149 -28.69 18.82 -10.38
#